data_AF-A0A6P0XYV1-F1
#
_entry.id   AF-A0A6P0XYV1-F1
#
_cell.length_a   1.000
_cell.length_b   1.000
_cell.length_c   1.000
_cell.angle_alpha   90.00
_cell.angle_beta   90.00
_cell.angle_gamma   90.00
#
_symmetry.space_group_name_H-M   'P 1'
#
loop_
_entity.id
_entity.type
_entity.pdbx_description
1 polymer ?
#
loop_
_entity_poly.entity_id
_entity_poly.type
_entity_poly.pdbx_seq_one_letter_code
_entity_poly.pdbx_strand_id
1 'polypeptide(L)'
;MRNIVCQVVKLAKFFECAIAIESLDFTKKKSKMSSDSKVYNEMLILLSTGMFREAILSRCTRFGVELIKVNPAFTSVIGMINYMGKYGLNSGTAAALVIGRRALKLSEKIPQCLLRPEDFNKYDWSHWRRVASFIKLNRIRRTQLFQWRKTRLRYPQQLLTSDFIKGRAIPPGNGKIFLEVCSNTRCKNNF
;
A
#
# COMPACT_ATOMS: atom_id res chain seq x y z
N MET A 1 3.40 -19.61 -15.99
CA MET A 1 4.43 -18.60 -15.64
C MET A 1 5.27 -18.16 -16.84
N ARG A 2 5.86 -19.07 -17.64
CA ARG A 2 6.68 -18.72 -18.81
C ARG A 2 6.00 -17.80 -19.83
N ASN A 3 4.71 -18.02 -20.12
CA ASN A 3 3.96 -17.20 -21.10
C ASN A 3 3.82 -15.73 -20.68
N ILE A 4 3.56 -15.47 -19.39
CA ILE A 4 3.42 -14.11 -18.84
C ILE A 4 4.76 -13.37 -18.92
N VAL A 5 5.86 -14.02 -18.52
CA VAL A 5 7.20 -13.43 -18.62
C VAL A 5 7.54 -13.06 -20.08
N CYS A 6 7.21 -13.94 -21.03
CA CYS A 6 7.41 -13.64 -22.45
C CYS A 6 6.60 -12.41 -22.89
N GLN A 7 5.33 -12.32 -22.50
CA GLN A 7 4.46 -11.20 -22.87
C GLN A 7 5.00 -9.89 -22.28
N VAL A 8 5.37 -9.87 -20.99
CA VAL A 8 5.92 -8.68 -20.33
C VAL A 8 7.20 -8.20 -21.02
N VAL A 9 8.13 -9.11 -21.31
CA VAL A 9 9.39 -8.76 -21.99
C VAL A 9 9.17 -8.28 -23.42
N LYS A 10 8.24 -8.90 -24.16
CA LYS A 10 7.86 -8.44 -25.50
C LYS A 10 7.28 -7.02 -25.48
N LEU A 11 6.38 -6.73 -24.54
CA LEU A 11 5.82 -5.39 -24.37
C LEU A 11 6.91 -4.38 -24.01
N ALA A 12 7.79 -4.71 -23.07
CA ALA A 12 8.91 -3.84 -22.69
C ALA A 12 9.83 -3.55 -23.87
N LYS A 13 10.13 -4.57 -24.70
CA LYS A 13 10.91 -4.39 -25.93
C LYS A 13 10.19 -3.51 -26.95
N PHE A 14 8.89 -3.71 -27.14
CA PHE A 14 8.07 -2.94 -28.07
C PHE A 14 7.97 -1.45 -27.68
N PHE A 15 7.80 -1.17 -26.39
CA PHE A 15 7.75 0.20 -25.85
C PHE A 15 9.13 0.78 -25.53
N GLU A 16 10.22 0.07 -25.85
CA GLU A 16 11.59 0.46 -25.59
C GLU A 16 11.84 0.91 -24.14
N CYS A 17 11.25 0.19 -23.18
CA CYS A 17 11.31 0.54 -21.77
C CYS A 17 11.95 -0.54 -20.91
N ALA A 18 12.56 -0.11 -19.80
CA ALA A 18 13.11 -1.00 -18.79
C ALA A 18 11.98 -1.63 -17.94
N ILE A 19 12.24 -2.83 -17.42
CA ILE A 19 11.34 -3.50 -16.47
C ILE A 19 11.86 -3.26 -15.05
N ALA A 20 10.97 -2.89 -14.13
CA ALA A 20 11.31 -2.74 -12.72
C ALA A 20 10.72 -3.89 -11.89
N ILE A 21 11.51 -4.44 -10.97
CA ILE A 21 11.06 -5.47 -10.03
C ILE A 21 11.58 -5.19 -8.62
N GLU A 22 10.75 -5.47 -7.60
CA GLU A 22 11.17 -5.35 -6.20
C GLU A 22 12.23 -6.38 -5.84
N SER A 23 13.24 -6.00 -5.06
CA SER A 23 14.21 -6.89 -4.42
C SER A 23 13.65 -7.48 -3.11
N LEU A 24 12.77 -8.47 -3.20
CA LEU A 24 12.17 -9.11 -2.02
C LEU A 24 13.12 -10.15 -1.39
N ASP A 25 13.59 -9.86 -0.17
CA ASP A 25 14.31 -10.81 0.67
C ASP A 25 13.34 -11.54 1.61
N PHE A 26 12.99 -12.77 1.27
CA PHE A 26 12.09 -13.57 2.09
C PHE A 26 12.78 -14.38 3.19
N THR A 27 14.12 -14.36 3.25
CA THR A 27 14.93 -15.10 4.23
C THR A 27 14.54 -14.78 5.68
N LYS A 28 14.16 -13.54 5.97
CA LYS A 28 13.76 -13.07 7.32
C LYS A 28 12.40 -13.59 7.79
N LYS A 29 11.53 -14.04 6.88
CA LYS A 29 10.21 -14.58 7.21
C LYS A 29 10.28 -16.04 7.68
N LYS A 30 11.42 -16.71 7.41
CA LYS A 30 11.71 -18.11 7.71
C LYS A 30 11.83 -18.44 9.21
N SER A 31 12.22 -17.47 10.05
CA SER A 31 12.63 -17.73 11.45
C SER A 31 11.52 -17.66 12.50
N LYS A 32 10.23 -17.53 12.13
CA LYS A 32 9.18 -17.11 13.08
C LYS A 32 7.91 -17.96 13.16
N MET A 33 7.88 -19.22 12.71
CA MET A 33 6.60 -19.95 12.61
C MET A 33 6.64 -21.46 12.90
N SER A 34 5.68 -21.89 13.71
CA SER A 34 5.40 -23.25 14.20
C SER A 34 3.99 -23.70 13.77
N SER A 35 3.87 -24.27 12.56
CA SER A 35 2.71 -25.07 12.08
C SER A 35 2.99 -25.60 10.66
N ASP A 36 2.84 -26.90 10.42
CA ASP A 36 3.31 -27.58 9.19
C ASP A 36 2.68 -27.09 7.88
N SER A 37 1.37 -26.87 7.85
CA SER A 37 0.65 -26.42 6.63
C SER A 37 1.07 -25.01 6.17
N LYS A 38 1.45 -24.16 7.10
CA LYS A 38 1.88 -22.78 6.83
C LYS A 38 3.32 -22.73 6.29
N VAL A 39 4.17 -23.64 6.75
CA VAL A 39 5.54 -23.80 6.25
C VAL A 39 5.51 -24.26 4.80
N TYR A 40 4.69 -25.26 4.47
CA TYR A 40 4.52 -25.75 3.10
C TYR A 40 4.00 -24.67 2.14
N ASN A 41 2.96 -23.93 2.52
CA ASN A 41 2.40 -22.86 1.68
C ASN A 41 3.41 -21.72 1.45
N GLU A 42 4.19 -21.32 2.45
CA GLU A 42 5.26 -20.35 2.27
C GLU A 42 6.34 -20.89 1.33
N MET A 43 6.76 -22.15 1.47
CA MET A 43 7.73 -22.77 0.56
C MET A 43 7.27 -22.69 -0.91
N LEU A 44 6.01 -22.98 -1.20
CA LEU A 44 5.44 -22.86 -2.55
C LEU A 44 5.46 -21.42 -3.06
N ILE A 45 5.12 -20.45 -2.21
CA ILE A 45 5.15 -19.02 -2.58
C ILE A 45 6.60 -18.59 -2.88
N LEU A 46 7.56 -18.99 -2.06
CA LEU A 46 8.98 -18.69 -2.24
C LEU A 46 9.53 -19.30 -3.51
N LEU A 47 9.19 -20.57 -3.78
CA LEU A 47 9.57 -21.24 -5.00
C LEU A 47 9.01 -20.49 -6.22
N SER A 48 7.71 -20.18 -6.21
CA SER A 48 7.06 -19.49 -7.35
C SER A 48 7.66 -18.10 -7.62
N THR A 49 7.96 -17.33 -6.56
CA THR A 49 8.54 -15.99 -6.68
C THR A 49 10.00 -16.06 -7.11
N GLY A 50 10.78 -17.02 -6.61
CA GLY A 50 12.15 -17.28 -7.06
C GLY A 50 12.20 -17.67 -8.54
N MET A 51 11.39 -18.64 -8.95
CA MET A 51 11.29 -19.07 -10.35
C MET A 51 10.87 -17.93 -11.29
N PHE A 52 9.96 -17.06 -10.85
CA PHE A 52 9.56 -15.89 -11.62
C PHE A 52 10.73 -14.91 -11.83
N ARG A 53 11.54 -14.67 -10.79
CA ARG A 53 12.70 -13.77 -10.83
C ARG A 53 13.77 -14.28 -11.78
N GLU A 54 14.10 -15.57 -11.70
CA GLU A 54 15.07 -16.18 -12.60
C GLU A 54 14.57 -16.18 -14.05
N ALA A 55 13.28 -16.50 -14.26
CA ALA A 55 12.69 -16.50 -15.58
C ALA A 55 12.69 -15.10 -16.22
N ILE A 56 12.33 -14.06 -15.46
CA ILE A 56 12.30 -12.69 -16.00
C ILE A 56 13.71 -12.15 -16.22
N LEU A 57 14.67 -12.43 -15.33
CA LEU A 57 16.07 -12.07 -15.50
C LEU A 57 16.63 -12.69 -16.78
N SER A 58 16.53 -14.02 -16.93
CA SER A 58 17.02 -14.74 -18.11
C SER A 58 16.43 -14.19 -19.41
N ARG A 59 15.13 -13.86 -19.43
CA ARG A 59 14.48 -13.31 -20.62
C ARG A 59 14.86 -11.86 -20.90
N CYS A 60 14.97 -11.02 -19.88
CA CYS A 60 15.44 -9.64 -20.04
C CYS A 60 16.85 -9.62 -20.64
N THR A 61 17.76 -10.43 -20.10
CA THR A 61 19.13 -10.60 -20.64
C THR A 61 19.12 -11.06 -22.10
N ARG A 62 18.31 -12.06 -22.44
CA ARG A 62 18.25 -12.60 -23.81
C ARG A 62 17.74 -11.58 -24.83
N PHE A 63 16.79 -10.73 -24.46
CA PHE A 63 16.15 -9.78 -25.38
C PHE A 63 16.74 -8.36 -25.29
N GLY A 64 17.80 -8.16 -24.51
CA GLY A 64 18.43 -6.86 -24.32
C GLY A 64 17.51 -5.83 -23.68
N VAL A 65 16.66 -6.27 -22.73
CA VAL A 65 15.79 -5.39 -21.93
C VAL A 65 16.43 -5.20 -20.57
N GLU A 66 16.55 -3.97 -20.11
CA GLU A 66 17.11 -3.68 -18.78
C GLU A 66 16.13 -4.10 -17.68
N LEU A 67 16.64 -4.80 -16.66
CA LEU A 67 15.88 -5.18 -15.47
C LEU A 67 16.40 -4.43 -14.23
N ILE A 68 15.63 -3.46 -13.76
CA ILE A 68 15.96 -2.61 -12.62
C ILE A 68 15.42 -3.23 -11.33
N LYS A 69 16.31 -3.48 -10.37
CA LYS A 69 15.93 -3.94 -9.03
C LYS A 69 15.68 -2.73 -8.12
N VAL A 70 14.49 -2.65 -7.54
CA VAL A 70 14.12 -1.55 -6.63
C VAL A 70 13.97 -2.04 -5.20
N ASN A 71 14.17 -1.13 -4.23
CA ASN A 71 13.94 -1.45 -2.83
C ASN A 71 12.44 -1.74 -2.60
N PRO A 72 12.07 -2.87 -1.96
CA PRO A 72 10.67 -3.25 -1.70
C PRO A 72 10.01 -2.48 -0.56
N ALA A 73 10.75 -1.66 0.21
CA ALA A 73 10.25 -1.10 1.46
C ALA A 73 8.97 -0.29 1.26
N PHE A 74 7.89 -0.71 1.93
CA PHE A 74 6.60 -0.02 1.98
C PHE A 74 5.88 0.20 0.64
N THR A 75 6.30 -0.41 -0.47
CA THR A 75 5.72 -0.20 -1.81
C THR A 75 4.20 -0.40 -1.84
N SER A 76 3.72 -1.45 -1.17
CA SER A 76 2.29 -1.71 -1.02
C SER A 76 1.58 -0.63 -0.21
N VAL A 77 2.14 -0.22 0.93
CA VAL A 77 1.52 0.79 1.81
C VAL A 77 1.49 2.15 1.12
N ILE A 78 2.59 2.53 0.48
CA ILE A 78 2.70 3.77 -0.30
C ILE A 78 1.72 3.73 -1.46
N GLY A 79 1.65 2.63 -2.21
CA GLY A 79 0.73 2.46 -3.32
C GLY A 79 -0.72 2.69 -2.89
N MET A 80 -1.13 2.02 -1.79
CA MET A 80 -2.46 2.17 -1.23
C MET A 80 -2.77 3.61 -0.81
N ILE A 81 -1.84 4.25 -0.10
CA ILE A 81 -2.05 5.59 0.44
C ILE A 81 -1.95 6.66 -0.64
N ASN A 82 -0.95 6.62 -1.52
CA ASN A 82 -0.67 7.70 -2.47
C ASN A 82 -1.48 7.58 -3.77
N TYR A 83 -1.76 6.36 -4.24
CA TYR A 83 -2.14 6.16 -5.63
C TYR A 83 -3.48 5.48 -5.84
N MET A 84 -3.91 4.56 -4.97
CA MET A 84 -5.19 3.86 -5.18
C MET A 84 -6.38 4.83 -5.26
N GLY A 85 -6.55 5.70 -4.26
CA GLY A 85 -7.65 6.67 -4.28
C GLY A 85 -7.47 7.79 -5.30
N LYS A 86 -6.22 8.15 -5.64
CA LYS A 86 -5.91 9.23 -6.58
C LYS A 86 -6.22 8.85 -8.03
N TYR A 87 -5.89 7.63 -8.41
CA TYR A 87 -5.97 7.14 -9.79
C TYR A 87 -6.99 6.01 -9.99
N GLY A 88 -7.75 5.65 -8.96
CA GLY A 88 -8.72 4.55 -9.02
C GLY A 88 -8.08 3.17 -9.21
N LEU A 89 -6.82 3.00 -8.80
CA LEU A 89 -6.06 1.78 -9.02
C LEU A 89 -6.36 0.71 -7.95
N ASN A 90 -6.26 -0.57 -8.34
CA ASN A 90 -6.19 -1.65 -7.37
C ASN A 90 -4.85 -1.62 -6.61
N SER A 91 -4.76 -2.34 -5.48
CA SER A 91 -3.57 -2.31 -4.63
C SER A 91 -2.31 -2.82 -5.31
N GLY A 92 -2.42 -3.81 -6.19
CA GLY A 92 -1.28 -4.38 -6.91
C GLY A 92 -0.74 -3.41 -7.95
N THR A 93 -1.61 -2.83 -8.78
CA THR A 93 -1.23 -1.82 -9.77
C THR A 93 -0.69 -0.55 -9.11
N ALA A 94 -1.26 -0.14 -7.97
CA ALA A 94 -0.74 0.99 -7.21
C ALA A 94 0.66 0.72 -6.64
N ALA A 95 0.93 -0.52 -6.19
CA ALA A 95 2.29 -0.92 -5.79
C ALA A 95 3.24 -0.94 -6.99
N ALA A 96 2.80 -1.49 -8.14
CA ALA A 96 3.57 -1.49 -9.38
C ALA A 96 3.97 -0.08 -9.83
N LEU A 97 3.06 0.90 -9.68
CA LEU A 97 3.37 2.30 -9.94
C LEU A 97 4.48 2.83 -9.04
N VAL A 98 4.48 2.49 -7.74
CA VAL A 98 5.56 2.86 -6.82
C VAL A 98 6.90 2.24 -7.25
N ILE A 99 6.89 0.97 -7.67
CA ILE A 99 8.09 0.29 -8.17
C ILE A 99 8.65 1.02 -9.40
N GLY A 100 7.80 1.31 -10.39
CA GLY A 100 8.22 2.05 -11.59
C GLY A 100 8.76 3.44 -11.26
N ARG A 101 8.08 4.19 -10.39
CA ARG A 101 8.55 5.52 -9.95
C ARG A 101 9.91 5.47 -9.25
N ARG A 102 10.16 4.45 -8.43
CA ARG A 102 11.47 4.23 -7.80
C ARG A 102 12.56 3.89 -8.80
N ALA A 103 12.25 3.09 -9.81
CA ALA A 103 13.18 2.81 -10.90
C ALA A 103 13.57 4.10 -11.64
N LEU A 104 12.64 5.04 -11.77
CA LEU A 104 12.87 6.39 -12.30
C LEU A 104 13.50 7.37 -11.27
N LYS A 105 13.98 6.87 -10.12
CA LYS A 105 14.60 7.66 -9.04
C LYS A 105 13.69 8.75 -8.44
N LEU A 106 12.37 8.60 -8.54
CA LEU A 106 11.40 9.51 -7.92
C LEU A 106 11.13 9.11 -6.46
N SER A 107 11.14 10.10 -5.56
CA SER A 107 10.82 9.89 -4.14
C SER A 107 9.30 9.89 -3.89
N GLU A 108 8.91 9.15 -2.85
CA GLU A 108 7.54 9.00 -2.39
C GLU A 108 7.35 9.72 -1.06
N LYS A 109 6.81 10.94 -1.12
CA LYS A 109 6.50 11.73 0.07
C LYS A 109 5.21 11.23 0.72
N ILE A 110 5.19 11.30 2.05
CA ILE A 110 3.99 11.06 2.82
C ILE A 110 3.02 12.25 2.64
N PRO A 111 1.70 12.00 2.51
CA PRO A 111 0.72 13.09 2.43
C PRO A 111 0.76 13.98 3.67
N GLN A 112 0.62 15.30 3.48
CA GLN A 112 0.69 16.30 4.56
C GLN A 112 -0.25 16.00 5.73
N CYS A 113 -1.41 15.46 5.43
CA CYS A 113 -2.42 15.09 6.40
C CYS A 113 -2.09 13.89 7.30
N LEU A 114 -1.04 13.14 6.98
CA LEU A 114 -0.51 12.06 7.81
C LEU A 114 0.79 12.47 8.51
N LEU A 115 1.35 13.63 8.18
CA LEU A 115 2.47 14.23 8.90
C LEU A 115 1.99 14.75 10.24
N ARG A 116 2.84 14.58 11.25
CA ARG A 116 2.68 15.22 12.55
C ARG A 116 3.66 16.38 12.69
N PRO A 117 3.44 17.34 13.59
CA PRO A 117 4.40 18.41 13.83
C PRO A 117 5.81 17.88 14.18
N GLU A 118 5.92 16.74 14.84
CA GLU A 118 7.22 16.16 15.23
C GLU A 118 7.95 15.43 14.07
N ASP A 119 7.37 15.43 12.88
CA ASP A 119 7.86 14.70 11.70
C ASP A 119 8.62 15.63 10.71
N PHE A 120 8.66 16.96 10.92
CA PHE A 120 9.27 17.92 9.98
C PHE A 120 10.78 17.73 9.70
N ASN A 121 11.53 17.10 10.61
CA ASN A 121 12.97 16.86 10.46
C ASN A 121 13.36 15.38 10.26
N LYS A 122 12.39 14.52 9.97
CA LYS A 122 12.62 13.07 9.87
C LYS A 122 12.63 12.60 8.42
N TYR A 123 13.41 11.54 8.16
CA TYR A 123 13.47 10.91 6.85
C TYR A 123 12.15 10.23 6.46
N ASP A 124 11.77 10.30 5.19
CA ASP A 124 10.53 9.72 4.63
C ASP A 124 10.29 8.27 5.05
N TRP A 125 11.36 7.48 5.15
CA TRP A 125 11.31 6.06 5.49
C TRP A 125 10.81 5.81 6.92
N SER A 126 11.12 6.72 7.84
CA SER A 126 10.66 6.63 9.23
C SER A 126 9.16 6.92 9.32
N HIS A 127 8.65 7.86 8.51
CA HIS A 127 7.23 8.16 8.40
C HIS A 127 6.45 6.96 7.87
N TRP A 128 6.93 6.37 6.77
CA TRP A 128 6.31 5.18 6.19
C TRP A 128 6.33 3.99 7.14
N ARG A 129 7.39 3.80 7.93
CA ARG A 129 7.45 2.78 8.97
C ARG A 129 6.36 2.99 10.02
N ARG A 130 6.20 4.21 10.54
CA ARG A 130 5.14 4.55 11.50
C ARG A 130 3.76 4.23 10.95
N VAL A 131 3.47 4.69 9.73
CA VAL A 131 2.18 4.47 9.08
C VAL A 131 1.91 2.98 8.84
N ALA A 132 2.90 2.23 8.36
CA ALA A 132 2.77 0.79 8.17
C ALA A 132 2.49 0.06 9.49
N SER A 133 3.17 0.44 10.57
CA SER A 133 2.91 -0.09 11.92
C SER A 133 1.50 0.24 12.41
N PHE A 134 1.05 1.48 12.19
CA PHE A 134 -0.31 1.92 12.56
C PHE A 134 -1.40 1.12 11.83
N ILE A 135 -1.25 0.93 10.52
CA ILE A 135 -2.18 0.11 9.71
C ILE A 135 -2.23 -1.33 10.23
N LYS A 136 -1.06 -1.90 10.53
CA LYS A 136 -0.95 -3.28 11.03
C LYS A 136 -1.59 -3.43 12.41
N LEU A 137 -1.32 -2.51 13.33
CA LEU A 137 -1.83 -2.54 14.70
C LEU A 137 -3.37 -2.42 14.71
N ASN A 138 -3.91 -1.48 13.94
CA ASN A 138 -5.35 -1.23 13.86
C ASN A 138 -6.09 -2.16 12.88
N ARG A 139 -5.39 -3.14 12.27
CA ARG A 139 -5.94 -4.10 11.31
C ARG A 139 -6.79 -3.44 10.20
N ILE A 140 -6.35 -2.28 9.72
CA ILE A 140 -7.11 -1.49 8.74
C ILE A 140 -7.18 -2.27 7.43
N ARG A 141 -8.40 -2.50 6.94
CA ARG A 141 -8.64 -3.24 5.71
C ARG A 141 -8.24 -2.40 4.49
N ARG A 142 -7.78 -3.07 3.44
CA ARG A 142 -7.42 -2.40 2.16
C ARG A 142 -8.59 -1.59 1.58
N THR A 143 -9.81 -2.10 1.72
CA THR A 143 -11.04 -1.41 1.29
C THR A 143 -11.26 -0.10 2.04
N GLN A 144 -10.98 -0.06 3.35
CA GLN A 144 -11.10 1.15 4.15
C GLN A 144 -10.08 2.21 3.73
N LEU A 145 -8.85 1.81 3.42
CA LEU A 145 -7.81 2.73 2.90
C LEU A 145 -8.19 3.33 1.54
N PHE A 146 -8.79 2.51 0.66
CA PHE A 146 -9.28 2.99 -0.63
C PHE A 146 -10.38 4.05 -0.48
N GLN A 147 -11.38 3.77 0.37
CA GLN A 147 -12.49 4.70 0.58
C GLN A 147 -12.06 5.99 1.26
N TRP A 148 -11.17 5.92 2.26
CA TRP A 148 -10.67 7.08 3.00
C TRP A 148 -10.05 8.16 2.10
N ARG A 149 -9.26 7.76 1.10
CA ARG A 149 -8.66 8.72 0.17
C ARG A 149 -9.68 9.24 -0.85
N LYS A 150 -10.61 8.41 -1.29
CA LYS A 150 -11.68 8.80 -2.22
C LYS A 150 -12.62 9.84 -1.59
N THR A 151 -13.00 9.67 -0.32
CA THR A 151 -13.81 10.65 0.41
C THR A 151 -13.07 11.96 0.63
N ARG A 152 -11.78 11.91 0.95
CA ARG A 152 -10.96 13.13 1.11
C ARG A 152 -10.74 13.91 -0.17
N LEU A 153 -10.45 13.24 -1.29
CA LEU A 153 -10.30 13.91 -2.58
C LEU A 153 -11.61 14.58 -3.04
N ARG A 154 -12.75 13.99 -2.66
CA ARG A 154 -14.07 14.51 -2.96
C ARG A 154 -14.49 15.66 -2.03
N TYR A 155 -14.03 15.66 -0.76
CA TYR A 155 -14.36 16.68 0.25
C TYR A 155 -13.12 17.08 1.08
N PRO A 156 -12.24 17.96 0.55
CA PRO A 156 -10.98 18.31 1.20
C PRO A 156 -11.14 19.07 2.53
N GLN A 157 -12.27 19.76 2.74
CA GLN A 157 -12.53 20.59 3.92
C GLN A 157 -13.11 19.82 5.13
N GLN A 158 -13.58 18.58 4.96
CA GLN A 158 -14.40 17.88 5.99
C GLN A 158 -13.63 16.90 6.88
N LEU A 159 -12.31 16.81 6.77
CA LEU A 159 -11.50 15.84 7.53
C LEU A 159 -10.33 16.53 8.23
N LEU A 160 -10.68 17.42 9.16
CA LEU A 160 -9.85 17.85 10.29
C LEU A 160 -10.50 17.35 11.58
N THR A 161 -10.53 16.04 11.79
CA THR A 161 -10.57 15.57 13.18
C THR A 161 -9.37 14.68 13.42
N SER A 162 -8.71 14.98 14.54
CA SER A 162 -7.58 14.23 15.11
C SER A 162 -7.86 12.73 15.33
N ASP A 163 -9.07 12.25 15.05
CA ASP A 163 -9.56 10.93 15.42
C ASP A 163 -9.03 9.80 14.54
N PHE A 164 -8.71 10.05 13.27
CA PHE A 164 -8.04 9.04 12.43
C PHE A 164 -6.58 8.81 12.86
N ILE A 165 -5.92 9.83 13.41
CA ILE A 165 -4.55 9.73 13.94
C ILE A 165 -4.55 9.13 15.35
N LYS A 166 -5.62 9.31 16.13
CA LYS A 166 -5.77 8.81 17.50
C LYS A 166 -6.27 7.37 17.63
N GLY A 167 -6.46 6.63 16.53
CA GLY A 167 -6.83 5.20 16.59
C GLY A 167 -8.21 4.93 17.19
N ARG A 168 -9.10 5.92 17.25
CA ARG A 168 -10.51 5.68 17.57
C ARG A 168 -11.20 5.24 16.29
N ALA A 169 -11.82 4.06 16.35
CA ALA A 169 -12.58 3.47 15.25
C ALA A 169 -13.49 4.53 14.62
N ILE A 170 -13.48 4.62 13.29
CA ILE A 170 -14.58 5.25 12.58
C ILE A 170 -15.79 4.35 12.89
N PRO A 171 -16.84 4.83 13.58
CA PRO A 171 -18.01 4.00 13.81
C PRO A 171 -18.54 3.52 12.45
N PRO A 172 -19.06 2.28 12.35
CA PRO A 172 -19.76 1.86 11.15
C PRO A 172 -20.99 2.76 11.04
N GLY A 173 -20.89 3.77 10.18
CA GLY A 173 -22.06 4.48 9.69
C GLY A 173 -22.85 3.55 8.79
N ASN A 174 -23.66 2.68 9.41
CA ASN A 174 -24.78 2.02 8.75
C ASN A 174 -26.03 2.74 9.27
N GLY A 175 -26.84 3.42 8.47
CA GLY A 175 -26.80 3.56 7.03
C GLY A 175 -28.02 4.36 6.59
N LYS A 176 -27.79 5.24 5.61
CA LYS A 176 -28.76 6.16 4.99
C LYS A 176 -29.24 7.28 5.93
N ILE A 177 -29.76 8.35 5.31
CA ILE A 177 -30.67 9.35 5.91
C ILE A 177 -29.98 10.63 6.40
N PHE A 178 -30.12 11.66 5.55
CA PHE A 178 -30.42 13.03 5.93
C PHE A 178 -31.79 13.00 6.65
N LEU A 179 -31.89 13.49 7.90
CA LEU A 179 -33.06 14.14 8.53
C LEU A 179 -32.89 14.17 10.06
N GLU A 180 -32.65 15.37 10.57
CA GLU A 180 -33.42 16.02 11.64
C GLU A 180 -34.11 15.12 12.67
N VAL A 181 -33.64 15.16 13.92
CA VAL A 181 -34.53 15.21 15.09
C VAL A 181 -33.91 16.09 16.16
N CYS A 182 -34.37 17.33 16.20
CA CYS A 182 -34.46 18.11 17.42
C CYS A 182 -35.71 17.61 18.16
N SER A 183 -35.58 16.92 19.31
CA SER A 183 -36.61 16.91 20.36
C SER A 183 -36.21 16.08 21.58
N ASN A 184 -36.19 16.80 22.71
CA ASN A 184 -36.57 16.40 24.06
C ASN A 184 -35.57 15.73 25.03
N THR A 185 -35.04 16.62 25.89
CA THR A 185 -35.18 16.61 27.36
C THR A 185 -34.72 15.40 28.16
N ARG A 186 -33.58 15.55 28.87
CA ARG A 186 -33.53 15.31 30.33
C ARG A 186 -32.32 15.98 31.00
N CYS A 187 -32.45 17.29 31.26
CA CYS A 187 -31.82 17.98 32.39
C CYS A 187 -32.93 18.81 33.07
N LYS A 188 -32.88 18.90 34.41
CA LYS A 188 -33.94 19.25 35.40
C LYS A 188 -34.57 17.98 36.00
N ASN A 189 -34.48 17.64 37.30
CA ASN A 189 -34.11 18.33 38.56
C ASN A 189 -33.48 17.30 39.55
N ASN A 190 -32.90 17.57 40.73
CA ASN A 190 -33.29 18.45 41.84
C ASN A 190 -32.12 18.72 42.82
N PHE A 191 -32.33 19.80 43.59
CA PHE A 191 -31.59 20.39 44.72
C PHE A 191 -30.42 21.32 44.39
#